data_AF-A0A0Q4P7W4-F1
#
_entry.id   AF-A0A0Q4P7W4-F1
#
_cell.length_a   1.000
_cell.length_b   1.000
_cell.length_c   1.000
_cell.angle_alpha   90.00
_cell.angle_beta   90.00
_cell.angle_gamma   90.00
#
_symmetry.space_group_name_H-M   'P 1'
#
loop_
_entity.id
_entity.type
_entity.pdbx_description
1 polymer ?
#
loop_
_entity_poly.entity_id
_entity_poly.type
_entity_poly.pdbx_seq_one_letter_code
_entity_poly.pdbx_strand_id
1 'polypeptide(L)' 'MPLRILIFAALAVIVYLGVRRIWRDWTSKFDNDAEDAKRLRRERDLAERQRPDVIDLKRDKDGTFRPNDRDDR' A
#
# COMPACT_ATOMS: atom_id res chain seq x y z
N MET A 1 -27.34 -38.23 21.59
CA MET A 1 -26.06 -38.19 20.83
C MET A 1 -25.93 -36.97 19.90
N PRO A 2 -26.90 -36.58 19.03
CA PRO A 2 -26.71 -35.46 18.08
C PRO A 2 -26.80 -34.06 18.70
N LEU A 3 -27.56 -33.89 19.80
CA LEU A 3 -27.74 -32.59 20.46
C LEU A 3 -26.41 -32.00 20.97
N ARG A 4 -25.51 -32.83 21.50
CA ARG A 4 -24.18 -32.41 21.95
C ARG A 4 -23.35 -31.87 20.78
N ILE A 5 -23.41 -32.56 19.63
CA ILE A 5 -22.70 -32.17 18.41
C ILE A 5 -23.23 -30.82 17.89
N LEU A 6 -24.55 -30.61 17.89
CA LEU A 6 -25.16 -29.32 17.51
C LEU A 6 -24.72 -28.17 18.42
N ILE A 7 -24.62 -28.41 19.73
CA ILE A 7 -24.16 -27.40 20.70
C ILE A 7 -22.69 -27.03 20.42
N PHE A 8 -21.82 -28.01 20.21
CA PHE A 8 -20.41 -27.73 19.88
C PHE A 8 -20.25 -27.05 18.52
N ALA A 9 -21.06 -27.43 17.52
CA ALA A 9 -21.06 -26.77 16.21
C ALA A 9 -21.50 -25.30 16.32
N ALA A 10 -22.55 -25.01 17.08
CA ALA A 10 -23.00 -23.64 17.32
C ALA A 10 -21.93 -22.80 18.05
N LEU A 11 -21.28 -23.38 19.07
CA LEU A 11 -20.16 -22.75 19.77
C LEU A 11 -18.99 -22.45 18.83
N ALA A 12 -18.61 -23.41 17.99
CA ALA A 12 -17.53 -23.25 17.02
C ALA A 12 -17.85 -22.14 16.00
N VAL A 13 -19.11 -22.04 15.55
CA VAL A 13 -19.56 -20.96 14.65
C VAL A 13 -19.47 -19.59 15.33
N ILE A 14 -19.91 -19.47 16.59
CA ILE A 14 -19.83 -18.21 17.34
C ILE A 14 -18.36 -17.78 17.52
N VAL A 15 -17.49 -18.70 17.91
CA VAL A 15 -16.05 -18.43 18.06
C VAL A 15 -15.43 -18.04 16.72
N TYR A 16 -15.73 -18.78 15.66
CA TYR A 16 -15.23 -18.50 14.31
C TYR A 16 -15.68 -17.11 13.80
N LEU A 17 -16.95 -16.74 13.99
CA LEU A 17 -17.45 -15.42 13.61
C LEU A 17 -16.78 -14.30 14.43
N GLY A 18 -16.56 -14.52 15.72
CA GLY A 18 -15.84 -13.58 16.59
C GLY A 18 -14.39 -13.37 16.13
N VAL A 19 -13.64 -14.47 15.94
CA VAL A 19 -12.26 -14.42 15.45
C VAL A 19 -12.18 -13.80 14.06
N ARG A 20 -13.06 -14.20 13.13
CA ARG A 20 -13.12 -13.65 11.76
C ARG A 20 -13.38 -12.14 11.77
N ARG A 21 -14.25 -11.65 12.65
CA ARG A 21 -14.54 -10.22 12.76
C ARG A 21 -13.32 -9.44 13.24
N ILE A 22 -12.64 -9.92 14.29
CA ILE A 22 -11.42 -9.31 14.82
C ILE A 22 -10.33 -9.31 13.74
N TRP A 23 -10.12 -10.44 13.07
CA TRP A 23 -9.13 -10.54 12.00
C TRP A 23 -9.38 -9.55 10.86
N ARG A 24 -10.65 -9.40 10.43
CA ARG A 24 -11.01 -8.47 9.36
C ARG A 24 -10.80 -7.01 9.76
N ASP A 25 -11.07 -6.65 11.02
CA ASP A 25 -10.79 -5.31 11.55
C ASP A 25 -9.28 -5.03 11.58
N TRP A 26 -8.46 -6.05 11.90
CA TRP A 26 -7.01 -5.91 11.92
C TRP A 26 -6.47 -5.72 10.50
N THR A 27 -6.95 -6.49 9.52
CA THR A 27 -6.56 -6.32 8.11
C THR A 27 -6.96 -4.95 7.56
N SER A 28 -8.18 -4.46 7.85
CA SER A 28 -8.61 -3.12 7.39
C SER A 28 -7.77 -1.99 7.97
N LYS A 29 -7.22 -2.13 9.19
CA LYS A 29 -6.34 -1.13 9.77
C LYS A 29 -4.99 -1.06 9.04
N PHE A 30 -4.44 -2.21 8.63
CA PHE A 30 -3.20 -2.28 7.86
C PHE A 30 -3.37 -1.84 6.39
N ASP A 31 -4.51 -2.13 5.76
CA ASP A 31 -4.77 -1.67 4.38
C ASP A 31 -4.86 -0.14 4.31
N ASN A 32 -5.49 0.51 5.29
CA ASN A 32 -5.53 1.98 5.36
C ASN A 32 -4.13 2.57 5.57
N ASP A 33 -3.32 2.01 6.48
CA ASP A 33 -1.94 2.45 6.70
C ASP A 33 -1.06 2.24 5.45
N ALA A 34 -1.30 1.18 4.68
CA ALA A 34 -0.57 0.89 3.45
C ALA A 34 -0.97 1.78 2.28
N GLU A 35 -2.25 2.15 2.16
CA GLU A 35 -2.71 3.12 1.16
C GLU A 35 -2.22 4.55 1.48
N ASP A 36 -2.29 4.96 2.75
CA ASP A 36 -1.79 6.27 3.18
C ASP A 36 -0.28 6.37 3.00
N ALA A 37 0.49 5.32 3.32
CA ALA A 37 1.93 5.29 3.07
C ALA A 37 2.28 5.38 1.58
N LYS A 38 1.46 4.81 0.68
CA LYS A 38 1.66 4.94 -0.77
C LYS A 38 1.36 6.35 -1.28
N ARG A 39 0.31 7.00 -0.75
CA ARG A 39 -0.02 8.39 -1.10
C ARG A 39 1.06 9.37 -0.63
N LEU A 40 1.49 9.26 0.63
CA LEU A 40 2.55 10.10 1.21
C LEU A 40 3.89 10.00 0.45
N ARG A 41 4.26 8.80 -0.03
CA ARG A 41 5.47 8.65 -0.86
C ARG A 41 5.32 9.33 -2.22
N ARG A 42 4.17 9.15 -2.88
CA ARG A 42 3.93 9.76 -4.19
C ARG A 42 3.93 11.30 -4.11
N GLU A 43 3.35 11.86 -3.06
CA GLU A 43 3.37 13.31 -2.83
C GLU A 43 4.77 13.86 -2.57
N ARG A 44 5.60 13.15 -1.79
CA ARG A 44 7.01 13.53 -1.56
C ARG A 44 7.84 13.46 -2.83
N ASP A 45 7.73 12.39 -3.60
CA ASP A 45 8.48 12.23 -4.85
C ASP A 45 8.10 13.33 -5.87
N LEU A 46 6.82 13.71 -5.93
CA LEU A 46 6.36 14.81 -6.78
C LEU A 46 6.88 16.17 -6.30
N ALA A 47 6.92 16.40 -4.99
CA ALA A 47 7.46 17.63 -4.41
C ALA A 47 8.99 17.75 -4.62
N GLU A 48 9.71 16.64 -4.57
CA GLU A 48 11.15 16.61 -4.85
C GLU A 48 11.44 16.87 -6.33
N ARG A 49 10.68 16.29 -7.26
CA ARG A 49 10.82 16.55 -8.71
C ARG A 49 10.50 18.00 -9.12
N GLN A 50 9.66 18.69 -8.37
CA GLN A 50 9.34 20.10 -8.61
C GLN A 50 10.44 21.06 -8.12
N ARG A 51 11.46 20.57 -7.39
CA ARG A 51 12.55 21.41 -6.94
C ARG A 51 13.39 21.86 -8.16
N PRO A 52 13.72 23.16 -8.25
CA PRO A 52 14.46 23.70 -9.39
C PRO A 52 15.87 23.10 -9.53
N ASP A 53 16.43 22.56 -8.44
CA ASP A 53 17.74 21.91 -8.35
C ASP A 53 17.74 20.44 -8.83
N VAL A 54 16.58 19.82 -9.04
CA VAL A 54 16.50 18.45 -9.55
C VAL A 54 16.51 18.49 -11.07
N ILE A 55 17.51 17.83 -11.66
CA ILE A 55 17.71 17.75 -13.10
C ILE A 55 17.43 16.30 -13.52
N ASP A 56 16.46 16.10 -14.41
CA ASP A 56 16.21 14.79 -15.01
C ASP A 56 17.33 14.44 -15.99
N LEU A 57 17.94 13.27 -15.78
CA LEU A 57 18.98 12.74 -16.67
C LEU A 57 18.33 11.85 -17.72
N LYS A 58 18.53 12.20 -18.99
CA LYS A 58 18.08 11.37 -20.12
C LYS A 58 19.21 10.43 -20.53
N ARG A 59 18.88 9.15 -20.70
CA ARG A 59 19.83 8.16 -21.23
C ARG A 59 19.98 8.37 -22.73
N ASP A 60 21.19 8.66 -23.17
CA ASP A 60 21.50 8.83 -24.59
C ASP A 60 21.71 7.46 -25.28
N LYS A 61 21.72 7.46 -26.62
CA LYS A 61 21.92 6.27 -27.45
C LYS A 61 23.27 5.59 -27.19
N ASP A 62 24.25 6.37 -26.75
CA ASP A 62 25.59 5.92 -26.37
C ASP A 62 25.64 5.33 -24.94
N GLY A 63 24.50 5.26 -24.26
CA GLY A 63 24.37 4.71 -22.90
C GLY A 63 24.82 5.65 -21.78
N THR A 64 25.37 6.82 -22.11
CA THR A 64 25.72 7.86 -21.14
C THR A 64 24.48 8.67 -20.75
N PHE A 65 24.34 8.97 -19.46
CA PHE A 65 23.26 9.82 -18.94
C PHE A 65 23.71 11.28 -18.97
N ARG A 66 22.94 12.15 -19.63
CA ARG A 66 23.20 13.59 -19.72
C ARG A 66 22.01 14.38 -19.16
N PRO A 67 22.23 15.57 -18.58
CA PRO A 67 21.15 16.50 -18.26
C PRO A 67 20.27 16.72 -19.48
N ASN A 68 18.94 16.69 -19.30
CA ASN A 68 18.06 17.19 -20.35
C ASN A 68 18.28 18.70 -20.42
N ASP A 69 18.85 19.21 -21.52
CA ASP A 69 19.08 20.63 -21.71
C ASP A 69 17.74 21.37 -21.55
N ARG A 70 17.64 22.21 -20.51
CA ARG A 70 16.56 23.19 -20.34
C ARG A 70 16.75 24.33 -21.37
N ASP A 71 16.78 23.99 -22.66
CA ASP A 71 16.90 24.96 -23.77
C ASP A 71 15.71 24.93 -24.73
N ASP A 72 14.57 24.37 -24.29
CA ASP A 72 13.27 24.67 -24.88
C ASP A 72 12.54 25.64 -23.94
N ARG A 73 12.64 26.92 -24.30
CA ARG A 73 11.97 28.08 -23.69
C ARG A 73 10.44 27.98 -23.75
#